data_AF-A0A418YUJ6-F1
#
_entry.id   AF-A0A418YUJ6-F1
#
_cell.length_a   1.000
_cell.length_b   1.000
_cell.length_c   1.000
_cell.angle_alpha   90.00
_cell.angle_beta   90.00
_cell.angle_gamma   90.00
#
_symmetry.space_group_name_H-M   'P 1'
#
loop_
_entity.id
_entity.type
_entity.pdbx_description
1 polymer ?
#
loop_
_entity_poly.entity_id
_entity_poly.type
_entity_poly.pdbx_seq_one_letter_code
_entity_poly.pdbx_strand_id
1 'polypeptide(L)'
;MISSDSRLSDSQISTSRRELLRGLAVAPVAASVVASPWGGTLAALHRRYDDEPATLARTKEGRSISRFRYHNAERWMTTLEADFLAEPRFAREALHQAGFVCQQALCAYLLDMGFADGWNASYIKQDIAKALAYANACGFGHDCPDTARLAGVLSPYWKWGYYYHDWEEDRPRTGGFIPTTITPLVRALVDRVHDVTGHPRPKGCQRRPKEARS
;
A
#
# COMPACT_ATOMS: atom_id res chain seq x y z
N MET A 1 56.93 -42.48 56.74
CA MET A 1 56.11 -42.43 57.97
C MET A 1 55.92 -40.95 58.30
N ILE A 2 54.66 -40.51 58.51
CA ILE A 2 54.17 -39.14 58.80
C ILE A 2 54.03 -38.26 57.53
N SER A 3 52.85 -38.05 56.88
CA SER A 3 51.61 -37.29 57.25
C SER A 3 51.87 -35.77 57.31
N SER A 4 51.09 -34.79 56.82
CA SER A 4 49.87 -34.58 56.02
C SER A 4 49.80 -33.06 55.70
N ASP A 5 48.84 -32.64 54.85
CA ASP A 5 48.27 -31.27 54.71
C ASP A 5 49.08 -30.24 53.88
N SER A 6 48.52 -29.32 53.08
CA SER A 6 47.14 -28.99 52.72
C SER A 6 47.11 -28.08 51.46
N ARG A 7 46.00 -28.19 50.74
CA ARG A 7 45.37 -27.37 49.67
C ARG A 7 45.78 -25.88 49.52
N LEU A 8 45.79 -25.41 48.27
CA LEU A 8 45.28 -24.10 47.74
C LEU A 8 45.30 -24.19 46.19
N SER A 9 44.14 -24.40 45.54
CA SER A 9 43.29 -23.39 44.89
C SER A 9 43.97 -22.61 43.76
N ASP A 10 43.52 -22.84 42.53
CA ASP A 10 42.87 -21.79 41.73
C ASP A 10 42.22 -22.38 40.48
N SER A 11 40.95 -22.79 40.63
CA SER A 11 40.05 -22.99 39.50
C SER A 11 39.39 -21.65 39.19
N GLN A 12 39.88 -21.00 38.13
CA GLN A 12 39.23 -19.83 37.53
C GLN A 12 37.80 -20.17 37.13
N ILE A 13 36.82 -19.65 37.88
CA ILE A 13 35.42 -19.63 37.46
C ILE A 13 35.29 -18.55 36.40
N SER A 14 35.42 -18.96 35.13
CA SER A 14 35.02 -18.16 33.98
C SER A 14 33.49 -18.02 34.01
N THR A 15 32.99 -16.91 34.55
CA THR A 15 31.57 -16.54 34.46
C THR A 15 31.25 -16.15 33.02
N SER A 16 30.60 -17.08 32.32
CA SER A 16 30.16 -16.92 30.94
C SER A 16 29.13 -15.80 30.83
N ARG A 17 29.35 -14.87 29.89
CA ARG A 17 28.42 -13.77 29.49
C ARG A 17 26.98 -14.23 29.23
N ARG A 18 26.76 -15.54 29.03
CA ARG A 18 25.44 -16.13 28.75
C ARG A 18 24.53 -16.20 29.99
N GLU A 19 25.06 -16.17 31.22
CA GLU A 19 24.22 -16.19 32.44
C GLU A 19 23.62 -14.83 32.82
N LEU A 20 24.30 -13.72 32.50
CA LEU A 20 23.81 -12.37 32.78
C LEU A 20 22.56 -11.98 31.97
N LEU A 21 22.24 -12.69 30.88
CA LEU A 21 21.10 -12.39 30.02
C LEU A 21 19.81 -13.15 30.38
N ARG A 22 19.85 -14.07 31.36
CA ARG A 22 18.65 -14.83 31.78
C ARG A 22 17.77 -14.13 32.81
N GLY A 23 18.19 -12.96 33.31
CA GLY A 23 17.53 -12.25 34.42
C GLY A 23 16.54 -11.14 34.03
N LEU A 24 16.22 -10.91 32.75
CA LEU A 24 15.20 -9.92 32.38
C LEU A 24 13.81 -10.56 32.36
N ALA A 25 13.11 -10.44 33.48
CA ALA A 25 11.66 -10.64 33.53
C ALA A 25 10.99 -9.64 32.57
N VAL A 26 10.25 -10.18 31.60
CA VAL A 26 9.39 -9.40 30.71
C VAL A 26 8.17 -8.94 31.51
N ALA A 27 8.24 -7.74 32.09
CA ALA A 27 7.04 -7.09 32.60
C ALA A 27 6.09 -6.80 31.42
N PRO A 28 4.80 -7.12 31.52
CA PRO A 28 3.84 -6.78 30.47
C PRO A 28 3.76 -5.26 30.40
N VAL A 29 4.29 -4.68 29.33
CA VAL A 29 4.05 -3.28 29.00
C VAL A 29 2.56 -3.18 28.71
N ALA A 30 1.81 -2.56 29.61
CA ALA A 30 0.44 -2.16 29.35
C ALA A 30 0.48 -1.18 28.16
N ALA A 31 0.22 -1.69 26.96
CA ALA A 31 0.08 -0.88 25.78
C ALA A 31 -1.16 0.01 25.98
N SER A 32 -0.96 1.28 26.33
CA SER A 32 -2.03 2.26 26.24
C SER A 32 -2.60 2.19 24.83
N VAL A 33 -3.89 1.89 24.72
CA VAL A 33 -4.64 1.99 23.47
C VAL A 33 -4.71 3.48 23.16
N VAL A 34 -3.68 4.01 22.51
CA VAL A 34 -3.73 5.32 21.90
C VAL A 34 -4.80 5.21 20.82
N ALA A 35 -5.92 5.92 21.03
CA ALA A 35 -6.97 5.98 20.03
C ALA A 35 -6.33 6.37 18.69
N SER A 36 -6.63 5.60 17.63
CA SER A 36 -6.09 5.86 16.31
C SER A 36 -6.41 7.32 15.93
N PRO A 37 -5.42 8.11 15.46
CA PRO A 37 -5.64 9.50 15.07
C PRO A 37 -6.68 9.62 13.93
N TRP A 38 -6.99 8.52 13.24
CA TRP A 38 -7.96 8.44 12.15
C TRP A 38 -9.30 7.84 12.57
N GLY A 39 -9.52 7.54 13.86
CA GLY A 39 -10.71 6.83 14.32
C GLY A 39 -12.03 7.51 13.92
N GLY A 40 -12.09 8.84 14.03
CA GLY A 40 -13.28 9.62 13.66
C GLY A 40 -13.56 9.64 12.15
N THR A 41 -12.53 9.84 11.33
CA THR A 41 -12.66 9.88 9.86
C THR A 41 -12.98 8.51 9.29
N LEU A 42 -12.36 7.44 9.80
CA LEU A 42 -12.65 6.07 9.41
C LEU A 42 -14.05 5.63 9.82
N ALA A 43 -14.49 5.95 11.04
CA ALA A 43 -15.86 5.65 11.47
C ALA A 43 -16.93 6.31 10.56
N ALA A 44 -16.66 7.51 10.05
CA ALA A 44 -17.55 8.15 9.07
C ALA A 44 -17.57 7.41 7.72
N LEU A 45 -16.42 6.93 7.24
CA LEU A 45 -16.35 6.15 6.01
C LEU A 45 -17.02 4.78 6.13
N HIS A 46 -16.79 4.04 7.22
CA HIS A 46 -17.44 2.76 7.47
C HIS A 46 -18.96 2.90 7.39
N ARG A 47 -19.54 3.93 8.05
CA ARG A 47 -20.98 4.22 7.95
C ARG A 47 -21.43 4.63 6.55
N ARG A 48 -20.65 5.46 5.86
CA ARG A 48 -20.99 5.95 4.50
C ARG A 48 -21.09 4.80 3.51
N TYR A 49 -20.22 3.81 3.63
CA TYR A 49 -20.09 2.70 2.70
C TYR A 49 -20.72 1.39 3.18
N ASP A 50 -21.29 1.38 4.39
CA ASP A 50 -21.80 0.19 5.07
C ASP A 50 -20.74 -0.92 5.18
N ASP A 51 -19.50 -0.51 5.44
CA ASP A 51 -18.37 -1.43 5.63
C ASP A 51 -18.24 -1.79 7.12
N GLU A 52 -17.82 -3.02 7.43
CA GLU A 52 -17.49 -3.38 8.81
C GLU A 52 -16.28 -2.57 9.31
N PRO A 53 -16.24 -2.18 10.59
CA PRO A 53 -15.12 -1.42 11.14
C PRO A 53 -13.77 -2.14 10.96
N ALA A 54 -12.84 -1.50 10.25
CA ALA A 54 -11.48 -2.00 10.15
C ALA A 54 -10.74 -1.85 11.49
N THR A 55 -10.13 -2.95 11.97
CA THR A 55 -9.15 -2.89 13.07
C THR A 55 -7.76 -2.73 12.48
N LEU A 56 -7.13 -1.58 12.75
CA LEU A 56 -5.81 -1.28 12.21
C LEU A 56 -4.70 -1.86 13.10
N ALA A 57 -3.90 -2.75 12.54
CA ALA A 57 -2.73 -3.31 13.19
C ALA A 57 -1.59 -3.47 12.18
N ARG A 58 -0.50 -2.73 12.38
CA ARG A 58 0.71 -2.88 11.56
C ARG A 58 1.42 -4.19 11.92
N THR A 59 1.66 -5.03 10.93
CA THR A 59 2.37 -6.31 11.10
C THR A 59 3.48 -6.45 10.06
N LYS A 60 4.46 -7.32 10.33
CA LYS A 60 5.52 -7.65 9.36
C LYS A 60 4.94 -8.27 8.09
N GLU A 61 3.93 -9.14 8.26
CA GLU A 61 3.20 -9.78 7.15
C GLU A 61 2.50 -8.72 6.28
N GLY A 62 1.72 -7.82 6.90
CA GLY A 62 1.04 -6.73 6.19
C GLY A 62 2.01 -5.82 5.44
N ARG A 63 3.16 -5.50 6.05
CA ARG A 63 4.23 -4.73 5.40
C ARG A 63 4.83 -5.47 4.19
N SER A 64 4.98 -6.79 4.26
CA SER A 64 5.45 -7.63 3.16
C SER A 64 4.47 -7.63 1.98
N ILE A 65 3.19 -7.86 2.25
CA ILE A 65 2.12 -7.85 1.23
C ILE A 65 1.98 -6.44 0.63
N SER A 66 2.05 -5.40 1.46
CA SER A 66 2.07 -4.00 1.03
C SER A 66 3.18 -3.75 0.01
N ARG A 67 4.42 -4.15 0.32
CA ARG A 67 5.55 -4.02 -0.60
C ARG A 67 5.33 -4.80 -1.91
N PHE A 68 4.81 -6.01 -1.82
CA PHE A 68 4.49 -6.84 -2.99
C PHE A 68 3.47 -6.16 -3.90
N ARG A 69 2.39 -5.61 -3.35
CA ARG A 69 1.38 -4.86 -4.12
C ARG A 69 1.95 -3.60 -4.74
N TYR A 70 2.79 -2.85 -4.01
CA TYR A 70 3.49 -1.69 -4.56
C TYR A 70 4.42 -2.06 -5.72
N HIS A 71 5.18 -3.16 -5.62
CA HIS A 71 6.02 -3.65 -6.73
C HIS A 71 5.19 -4.04 -7.95
N ASN A 72 4.02 -4.64 -7.74
CA ASN A 72 3.09 -4.90 -8.84
C ASN A 72 2.57 -3.61 -9.47
N ALA A 73 2.19 -2.60 -8.66
CA ALA A 73 1.76 -1.31 -9.19
C ALA A 73 2.84 -0.70 -10.09
N GLU A 74 4.10 -0.68 -9.65
CA GLU A 74 5.23 -0.19 -10.44
C GLU A 74 5.44 -0.98 -11.75
N ARG A 75 5.42 -2.31 -11.68
CA ARG A 75 5.58 -3.16 -12.86
C ARG A 75 4.46 -2.94 -13.88
N TRP A 76 3.24 -2.74 -13.44
CA TRP A 76 2.10 -2.52 -14.33
C TRP A 76 1.99 -1.07 -14.81
N MET A 77 2.58 -0.14 -14.06
CA MET A 77 2.73 1.23 -14.50
C MET A 77 3.61 1.34 -15.74
N THR A 78 4.63 0.48 -15.92
CA THR A 78 5.43 0.49 -17.15
C THR A 78 4.60 0.15 -18.40
N THR A 79 3.56 -0.67 -18.27
CA THR A 79 2.62 -0.93 -19.36
C THR A 79 1.81 0.31 -19.70
N LEU A 80 1.30 1.02 -18.68
CA LEU A 80 0.54 2.26 -18.86
C LEU A 80 1.39 3.42 -19.42
N GLU A 81 2.71 3.36 -19.27
CA GLU A 81 3.67 4.30 -19.83
C GLU A 81 4.17 3.91 -21.22
N ALA A 82 3.82 2.73 -21.74
CA ALA A 82 4.28 2.29 -23.03
C ALA A 82 3.59 3.05 -24.16
N ASP A 83 4.35 3.42 -25.20
CA ASP A 83 3.89 4.25 -26.31
C ASP A 83 2.65 3.68 -27.02
N PHE A 84 2.51 2.35 -27.07
CA PHE A 84 1.35 1.70 -27.73
C PHE A 84 0.02 1.99 -27.02
N LEU A 85 0.01 2.30 -25.72
CA LEU A 85 -1.19 2.71 -24.99
C LEU A 85 -1.40 4.23 -25.02
N ALA A 86 -0.48 5.02 -25.57
CA ALA A 86 -0.58 6.48 -25.54
C ALA A 86 -1.65 7.04 -26.49
N GLU A 87 -2.06 6.27 -27.50
CA GLU A 87 -3.03 6.74 -28.49
C GLU A 87 -4.47 6.83 -27.92
N PRO A 88 -5.24 7.90 -28.22
CA PRO A 88 -6.58 8.10 -27.69
C PRO A 88 -7.57 6.94 -27.92
N ARG A 89 -7.40 6.17 -29.00
CA ARG A 89 -8.24 5.00 -29.30
C ARG A 89 -8.16 3.90 -28.24
N PHE A 90 -7.07 3.85 -27.47
CA PHE A 90 -6.84 2.88 -26.40
C PHE A 90 -7.27 3.39 -25.01
N ALA A 91 -8.14 4.40 -24.95
CA ALA A 91 -8.57 4.98 -23.67
C ALA A 91 -9.20 3.95 -22.72
N ARG A 92 -9.93 2.95 -23.25
CA ARG A 92 -10.57 1.92 -22.43
C ARG A 92 -9.55 0.97 -21.82
N GLU A 93 -8.59 0.52 -22.61
CA GLU A 93 -7.48 -0.33 -22.20
C GLU A 93 -6.62 0.41 -21.17
N ALA A 94 -6.32 1.69 -21.42
CA ALA A 94 -5.60 2.54 -20.48
C ALA A 94 -6.37 2.72 -19.16
N LEU A 95 -7.70 2.87 -19.18
CA LEU A 95 -8.53 2.95 -17.98
C LEU A 95 -8.57 1.62 -17.21
N HIS A 96 -8.65 0.49 -17.91
CA HIS A 96 -8.58 -0.82 -17.26
C HIS A 96 -7.23 -1.01 -16.55
N GLN A 97 -6.15 -0.72 -17.26
CA GLN A 97 -4.78 -0.79 -16.76
C GLN A 97 -4.55 0.17 -15.57
N ALA A 98 -5.02 1.41 -15.68
CA ALA A 98 -4.96 2.41 -14.62
C ALA A 98 -5.72 1.96 -13.37
N GLY A 99 -6.91 1.38 -13.53
CA GLY A 99 -7.67 0.82 -12.42
C GLY A 99 -6.90 -0.25 -11.66
N PHE A 100 -6.28 -1.19 -12.38
CA PHE A 100 -5.44 -2.21 -11.78
C PHE A 100 -4.24 -1.61 -11.03
N VAL A 101 -3.51 -0.67 -11.64
CA VAL A 101 -2.37 -0.01 -11.00
C VAL A 101 -2.80 0.74 -9.74
N CYS A 102 -3.88 1.53 -9.81
CA CYS A 102 -4.42 2.26 -8.66
C CYS A 102 -4.87 1.32 -7.53
N GLN A 103 -5.53 0.21 -7.85
CA GLN A 103 -5.94 -0.78 -6.86
C GLN A 103 -4.72 -1.34 -6.11
N GLN A 104 -3.69 -1.74 -6.85
CA GLN A 104 -2.47 -2.29 -6.25
C GLN A 104 -1.74 -1.24 -5.40
N ALA A 105 -1.64 0.00 -5.87
CA ALA A 105 -0.99 1.08 -5.15
C ALA A 105 -1.74 1.47 -3.86
N LEU A 106 -3.06 1.68 -3.95
CA LEU A 106 -3.87 2.08 -2.79
C LEU A 106 -3.99 0.95 -1.77
N CYS A 107 -4.18 -0.30 -2.20
CA CYS A 107 -4.15 -1.44 -1.28
C CYS A 107 -2.78 -1.62 -0.64
N ALA A 108 -1.67 -1.34 -1.34
CA ALA A 108 -0.35 -1.32 -0.72
C ALA A 108 -0.30 -0.31 0.42
N TYR A 109 -0.79 0.92 0.21
CA TYR A 109 -0.85 1.93 1.26
C TYR A 109 -1.74 1.49 2.44
N LEU A 110 -2.96 1.01 2.18
CA LEU A 110 -3.88 0.58 3.25
C LEU A 110 -3.29 -0.56 4.10
N LEU A 111 -2.64 -1.55 3.47
CA LEU A 111 -1.91 -2.61 4.18
C LEU A 111 -0.78 -2.05 5.05
N ASP A 112 -0.08 -1.02 4.58
CA ASP A 112 0.97 -0.36 5.36
C ASP A 112 0.44 0.42 6.57
N MET A 113 -0.78 0.95 6.44
CA MET A 113 -1.50 1.58 7.54
C MET A 113 -2.08 0.58 8.54
N GLY A 114 -2.07 -0.72 8.21
CA GLY A 114 -2.48 -1.80 9.10
C GLY A 114 -3.89 -2.35 8.82
N PHE A 115 -4.51 -2.01 7.68
CA PHE A 115 -5.71 -2.73 7.25
C PHE A 115 -5.37 -4.19 6.94
N ALA A 116 -6.24 -5.12 7.33
CA ALA A 116 -6.09 -6.52 6.98
C ALA A 116 -6.32 -6.73 5.47
N ASP A 117 -5.57 -7.66 4.85
CA ASP A 117 -5.73 -7.97 3.43
C ASP A 117 -7.14 -8.50 3.11
N GLY A 118 -7.67 -9.36 3.98
CA GLY A 118 -9.04 -9.86 3.87
C GLY A 118 -10.09 -8.75 3.98
N TRP A 119 -9.86 -7.72 4.81
CA TRP A 119 -10.75 -6.58 4.91
C TRP A 119 -10.75 -5.77 3.60
N ASN A 120 -9.56 -5.48 3.05
CA ASN A 120 -9.47 -4.80 1.75
C ASN A 120 -10.17 -5.60 0.63
N ALA A 121 -10.01 -6.92 0.61
CA ALA A 121 -10.67 -7.79 -0.35
C ALA A 121 -12.21 -7.76 -0.22
N SER A 122 -12.72 -7.73 1.01
CA SER A 122 -14.17 -7.73 1.28
C SER A 122 -14.84 -6.38 1.06
N TYR A 123 -14.19 -5.25 1.39
CA TYR A 123 -14.85 -3.94 1.47
C TYR A 123 -14.40 -2.93 0.40
N ILE A 124 -13.12 -2.93 0.04
CA ILE A 124 -12.59 -2.07 -1.03
C ILE A 124 -12.85 -2.69 -2.41
N LYS A 125 -12.60 -3.99 -2.56
CA LYS A 125 -12.77 -4.73 -3.82
C LYS A 125 -12.05 -4.00 -4.97
N GLN A 126 -12.80 -3.57 -5.99
CA GLN A 126 -12.31 -2.90 -7.19
C GLN A 126 -12.76 -1.43 -7.28
N ASP A 127 -13.22 -0.86 -6.16
CA ASP A 127 -13.68 0.53 -6.07
C ASP A 127 -12.49 1.45 -5.71
N ILE A 128 -11.97 2.14 -6.73
CA ILE A 128 -10.79 3.01 -6.62
C ILE A 128 -11.13 4.30 -5.86
N ALA A 129 -12.35 4.82 -6.03
CA ALA A 129 -12.80 6.00 -5.31
C ALA A 129 -12.93 5.72 -3.81
N LYS A 130 -13.50 4.58 -3.44
CA LYS A 130 -13.53 4.12 -2.05
C LYS A 130 -12.12 3.90 -1.50
N ALA A 131 -11.25 3.20 -2.23
CA ALA A 131 -9.86 2.98 -1.83
C ALA A 131 -9.12 4.31 -1.55
N LEU A 132 -9.29 5.30 -2.44
CA LEU A 132 -8.67 6.62 -2.29
C LEU A 132 -9.23 7.38 -1.09
N ALA A 133 -10.54 7.29 -0.83
CA ALA A 133 -11.17 7.91 0.34
C ALA A 133 -10.61 7.34 1.66
N TYR A 134 -10.52 6.02 1.78
CA TYR A 134 -9.90 5.37 2.94
C TYR A 134 -8.42 5.74 3.09
N ALA A 135 -7.68 5.80 1.97
CA ALA A 135 -6.28 6.20 2.00
C ALA A 135 -6.11 7.65 2.50
N ASN A 136 -6.87 8.60 1.96
CA ASN A 136 -6.81 10.01 2.36
C ASN A 136 -7.27 10.21 3.82
N ALA A 137 -8.28 9.46 4.28
CA ALA A 137 -8.69 9.46 5.69
C ALA A 137 -7.58 8.98 6.65
N CYS A 138 -6.62 8.19 6.17
CA CYS A 138 -5.44 7.72 6.89
C CYS A 138 -4.19 8.59 6.70
N GLY A 139 -4.31 9.75 6.02
CA GLY A 139 -3.21 10.68 5.82
C GLY A 139 -2.45 10.51 4.50
N PHE A 140 -2.99 9.81 3.51
CA PHE A 140 -2.39 9.72 2.18
C PHE A 140 -2.24 11.11 1.53
N GLY A 141 -3.23 11.99 1.73
CA GLY A 141 -3.16 13.41 1.34
C GLY A 141 -3.04 13.64 -0.16
N HIS A 142 -3.75 12.83 -0.96
CA HIS A 142 -3.76 12.92 -2.42
C HIS A 142 -5.16 13.31 -2.93
N ASP A 143 -5.65 14.46 -2.47
CA ASP A 143 -7.02 14.96 -2.70
C ASP A 143 -7.16 15.86 -3.94
N CYS A 144 -6.35 15.66 -4.97
CA CYS A 144 -6.45 16.50 -6.16
C CYS A 144 -7.74 16.19 -6.96
N PRO A 145 -8.46 17.20 -7.47
CA PRO A 145 -9.75 17.00 -8.15
C PRO A 145 -9.68 16.05 -9.35
N ASP A 146 -8.58 16.09 -10.11
CA ASP A 146 -8.40 15.23 -11.28
C ASP A 146 -8.22 13.76 -10.89
N THR A 147 -7.45 13.45 -9.85
CA THR A 147 -7.32 12.07 -9.36
C THR A 147 -8.64 11.59 -8.74
N ALA A 148 -9.39 12.44 -8.04
CA ALA A 148 -10.71 12.09 -7.54
C ALA A 148 -11.69 11.79 -8.69
N ARG A 149 -11.70 12.61 -9.75
CA ARG A 149 -12.51 12.38 -10.96
C ARG A 149 -12.11 11.07 -11.64
N LEU A 150 -10.81 10.82 -11.79
CA LEU A 150 -10.28 9.59 -12.37
C LEU A 150 -10.69 8.38 -11.54
N ALA A 151 -10.54 8.43 -10.22
CA ALA A 151 -10.93 7.36 -9.31
C ALA A 151 -12.43 7.02 -9.43
N GLY A 152 -13.29 8.03 -9.59
CA GLY A 152 -14.72 7.84 -9.88
C GLY A 152 -14.96 7.11 -11.21
N VAL A 153 -14.30 7.55 -12.29
CA VAL A 153 -14.37 6.90 -13.61
C VAL A 153 -13.86 5.46 -13.54
N LEU A 154 -12.80 5.20 -12.78
CA LEU A 154 -12.23 3.87 -12.59
C LEU A 154 -13.08 2.95 -11.72
N SER A 155 -14.12 3.42 -11.03
CA SER A 155 -14.85 2.59 -10.06
C SER A 155 -16.14 1.99 -10.64
N PRO A 156 -16.34 0.66 -10.62
CA PRO A 156 -15.31 -0.38 -10.49
C PRO A 156 -14.54 -0.58 -11.80
N TYR A 157 -13.26 -0.97 -11.75
CA TYR A 157 -12.41 -0.88 -12.94
C TYR A 157 -12.59 -2.04 -13.93
N TRP A 158 -13.15 -3.18 -13.50
CA TRP A 158 -13.44 -4.32 -14.40
C TRP A 158 -14.28 -3.92 -15.60
N LYS A 159 -15.14 -2.89 -15.47
CA LYS A 159 -16.03 -2.41 -16.53
C LYS A 159 -15.26 -2.03 -17.80
N TRP A 160 -14.02 -1.58 -17.66
CA TRP A 160 -13.19 -1.19 -18.79
C TRP A 160 -12.66 -2.37 -19.61
N GLY A 161 -12.48 -3.53 -18.97
CA GLY A 161 -12.04 -4.77 -19.63
C GLY A 161 -13.19 -5.63 -20.16
N TYR A 162 -14.44 -5.23 -19.95
CA TYR A 162 -15.63 -5.95 -20.42
C TYR A 162 -15.95 -5.63 -21.88
N TYR A 163 -16.40 -6.63 -22.64
CA TYR A 163 -16.88 -6.43 -24.01
C TYR A 163 -18.36 -6.06 -23.98
N TYR A 164 -18.67 -4.79 -24.27
CA TYR A 164 -20.06 -4.33 -24.42
C TYR A 164 -20.52 -4.58 -25.85
N HIS A 165 -21.67 -5.23 -26.01
CA HIS A 165 -22.35 -5.34 -27.31
C HIS A 165 -22.70 -3.96 -27.89
N ASP A 166 -23.06 -3.91 -29.18
CA ASP A 166 -23.02 -2.72 -30.05
C ASP A 166 -23.90 -1.51 -29.65
N TRP A 167 -24.68 -1.60 -28.57
CA TRP A 167 -25.49 -0.48 -28.10
C TRP A 167 -24.61 0.53 -27.34
N GLU A 168 -24.40 1.71 -27.93
CA GLU A 168 -23.56 2.77 -27.35
C GLU A 168 -24.06 3.26 -25.98
N GLU A 169 -25.36 3.14 -25.71
CA GLU A 169 -26.01 3.70 -24.52
C GLU A 169 -25.56 3.01 -23.22
N ASP A 170 -25.14 1.74 -23.28
CA ASP A 170 -24.67 0.97 -22.11
C ASP A 170 -23.18 1.13 -21.84
N ARG A 171 -22.43 1.82 -22.72
CA ARG A 171 -20.97 1.94 -22.59
C ARG A 171 -20.60 2.94 -21.48
N PRO A 172 -19.70 2.57 -20.55
CA PRO A 172 -19.19 3.49 -19.56
C PRO A 172 -18.51 4.70 -20.22
N ARG A 173 -18.88 5.91 -19.80
CA ARG A 173 -18.25 7.15 -20.27
C ARG A 173 -16.85 7.27 -19.69
N THR A 174 -15.87 7.57 -20.53
CA THR A 174 -14.46 7.77 -20.10
C THR A 174 -14.27 9.03 -19.26
N GLY A 175 -15.29 9.89 -19.13
CA GLY A 175 -15.17 11.17 -18.41
C GLY A 175 -14.19 12.16 -19.07
N GLY A 176 -13.96 12.00 -20.39
CA GLY A 176 -13.01 12.80 -21.15
C GLY A 176 -11.55 12.40 -20.93
N PHE A 177 -11.28 11.34 -20.17
CA PHE A 177 -9.93 10.86 -19.97
C PHE A 177 -9.38 10.16 -21.22
N ILE A 178 -8.19 10.57 -21.61
CA ILE A 178 -7.36 9.94 -22.64
C ILE A 178 -6.03 9.49 -22.02
N PRO A 179 -5.32 8.52 -22.61
CA PRO A 179 -4.12 7.94 -22.01
C PRO A 179 -3.08 8.98 -21.56
N THR A 180 -2.83 10.01 -22.37
CA THR A 180 -1.89 11.10 -22.06
C THR A 180 -2.25 11.90 -20.79
N THR A 181 -3.52 11.91 -20.38
CA THR A 181 -3.99 12.51 -19.13
C THR A 181 -4.06 11.50 -17.98
N ILE A 182 -4.32 10.22 -18.27
CA ILE A 182 -4.43 9.15 -17.28
C ILE A 182 -3.04 8.83 -16.68
N THR A 183 -2.06 8.55 -17.55
CA THR A 183 -0.71 8.12 -17.16
C THR A 183 -0.05 9.03 -16.12
N PRO A 184 0.01 10.37 -16.27
CA PRO A 184 0.63 11.23 -15.27
C PRO A 184 -0.11 11.24 -13.92
N LEU A 185 -1.45 11.12 -13.90
CA LEU A 185 -2.23 11.07 -12.66
C LEU A 185 -1.95 9.78 -11.89
N VAL A 186 -1.97 8.64 -12.58
CA VAL A 186 -1.68 7.33 -11.98
C VAL A 186 -0.24 7.26 -11.49
N ARG A 187 0.72 7.79 -12.27
CA ARG A 187 2.12 7.88 -11.85
C ARG A 187 2.27 8.72 -10.58
N ALA A 188 1.63 9.88 -10.49
CA ALA A 188 1.67 10.71 -9.29
C ALA A 188 1.11 10.01 -8.05
N LEU A 189 0.06 9.20 -8.22
CA LEU A 189 -0.48 8.37 -7.14
C LEU A 189 0.51 7.28 -6.70
N VAL A 190 1.12 6.54 -7.63
CA VAL A 190 2.13 5.51 -7.32
C VAL A 190 3.36 6.14 -6.65
N ASP A 191 3.82 7.28 -7.15
CA ASP A 191 4.90 8.07 -6.55
C ASP A 191 4.54 8.51 -5.13
N ARG A 192 3.28 8.93 -4.90
CA ARG A 192 2.83 9.28 -3.55
C ARG A 192 2.86 8.08 -2.60
N VAL A 193 2.48 6.89 -3.06
CA VAL A 193 2.58 5.65 -2.26
C VAL A 193 4.04 5.36 -1.91
N HIS A 194 4.97 5.53 -2.85
CA HIS A 194 6.41 5.42 -2.58
C HIS A 194 6.83 6.36 -1.45
N ASP A 195 6.48 7.64 -1.56
CA ASP A 195 6.93 8.69 -0.63
C ASP A 195 6.44 8.44 0.80
N VAL A 196 5.18 8.01 0.98
CA VAL A 196 4.60 7.84 2.32
C VAL A 196 4.90 6.49 2.95
N THR A 197 5.11 5.44 2.14
CA THR A 197 5.40 4.10 2.65
C THR A 197 6.91 3.83 2.74
N GLY A 198 7.73 4.54 1.98
CA GLY A 198 9.18 4.29 1.86
C GLY A 198 9.51 2.94 1.18
N HIS A 199 8.57 2.30 0.49
CA HIS A 199 8.86 1.06 -0.22
C HIS A 199 9.86 1.32 -1.36
N PRO A 200 10.96 0.55 -1.47
CA PRO A 200 11.91 0.76 -2.55
C PRO A 200 11.29 0.39 -3.90
N ARG A 201 11.54 1.19 -4.94
CA ARG A 201 11.14 0.84 -6.31
C ARG A 201 11.81 -0.47 -6.75
N PRO A 202 11.10 -1.33 -7.50
CA PRO A 202 11.72 -2.51 -8.10
C PRO A 202 12.80 -2.08 -9.10
N LYS A 203 13.84 -2.91 -9.25
CA LYS A 203 14.93 -2.67 -10.21
C LYS A 203 14.34 -2.59 -11.64
N GLY A 204 14.83 -1.64 -12.44
CA GLY A 204 14.36 -1.43 -13.82
C GLY A 204 13.11 -0.55 -13.96
N CYS A 205 12.44 -0.19 -12.86
CA CYS A 205 11.31 0.75 -12.86
C CYS A 205 11.73 2.17 -12.43
N GLN A 206 13.01 2.52 -12.58
CA GLN A 206 13.50 3.86 -12.24
C GLN A 206 13.03 4.88 -13.29
N ARG A 207 12.61 6.05 -12.81
CA ARG A 207 12.26 7.18 -13.65
C ARG A 207 13.51 7.60 -14.44
N ARG A 208 13.41 7.76 -15.76
CA ARG A 208 14.40 8.57 -16.48
C ARG A 208 14.35 9.97 -15.88
N PRO A 209 15.49 10.58 -15.51
CA PRO A 209 15.49 11.96 -15.06
C PRO A 209 14.82 12.83 -16.11
N LYS A 210 13.83 13.64 -15.71
CA LYS A 210 13.41 14.77 -16.54
C LYS A 210 14.61 15.71 -16.57
N GLU A 211 15.31 15.80 -17.69
CA GLU A 211 16.22 16.91 -17.92
C GLU A 211 15.43 18.20 -17.71
N ALA A 212 15.80 18.94 -16.67
CA ALA A 212 15.29 20.28 -16.46
C ALA A 212 15.80 21.12 -17.63
N ARG A 213 14.94 21.37 -18.62
CA ARG A 213 15.20 22.42 -19.60
C ARG A 213 15.20 23.74 -18.82
N SER A 214 16.40 24.32 -18.69
CA SER A 214 16.61 25.73 -18.35
C SER A 214 16.19 26.61 -19.51
#